data_AF-A0AAV2R8C7-F1
#
_entry.id   AF-A0AAV2R8C7-F1
#
_cell.length_a   1.000
_cell.length_b   1.000
_cell.length_c   1.000
_cell.angle_alpha   90.00
_cell.angle_beta   90.00
_cell.angle_gamma   90.00
#
_symmetry.space_group_name_H-M   'P 1'
#
loop_
_entity.id
_entity.type
_entity.pdbx_description
1 polymer ?
#
loop_
_entity_poly.entity_id
_entity_poly.type
_entity_poly.pdbx_seq_one_letter_code
_entity_poly.pdbx_strand_id
1 'polypeptide(L)'
;ENISENYENIKKVLSQISNFNSTNFFMCNDLKATSLILGIQNASATYPCPMCEVYDLGVSHNPYLVHTQRTISSIGKNATDFKISNSRRSEAKNFFSCVELPLIPGNPDIKISDIIVPPELHIMQGVVKHMYDNMCKEWSGATEWLNLLGLEPQKYHSGTFLGNHCHSMLQNVDKLRRISPLHILKYVAVFDHFSKVVHSTFGMTLREGYEDEINKFTVAFMDLGISVTLKVHMVLAHVSPFCRKFGALGWYSEQATESAHSDFKKNTWEKHNLQRPIGHLDYSQMLLNAVIVHNSTRV
;
A
#
# COMPACT_ATOMS: atom_id res chain seq x y z
N GLU A 1 8.93 -1.07 20.98
CA GLU A 1 9.06 -2.04 19.87
C GLU A 1 8.15 -3.29 19.96
N ASN A 2 7.19 -3.42 20.89
CA ASN A 2 6.23 -4.55 20.94
C ASN A 2 4.76 -4.12 21.19
N ILE A 3 4.40 -2.88 20.86
CA ILE A 3 2.99 -2.48 20.86
C ILE A 3 2.40 -2.99 19.54
N SER A 4 1.42 -3.88 19.62
CA SER A 4 0.79 -4.40 18.41
C SER A 4 0.04 -3.30 17.68
N GLU A 5 0.27 -3.23 16.38
CA GLU A 5 -0.52 -2.39 15.49
C GLU A 5 -1.92 -3.01 15.34
N ASN A 6 -2.85 -2.49 16.14
CA ASN A 6 -4.24 -2.92 16.20
C ASN A 6 -5.17 -1.71 16.31
N TYR A 7 -6.45 -1.95 16.10
CA TYR A 7 -7.49 -0.93 16.06
C TYR A 7 -7.52 -0.05 17.34
N GLU A 8 -7.50 -0.65 18.52
CA GLU A 8 -7.56 0.08 19.79
C GLU A 8 -6.33 0.97 20.03
N ASN A 9 -5.15 0.52 19.63
CA ASN A 9 -3.94 1.31 19.76
C ASN A 9 -3.92 2.48 18.77
N ILE A 10 -4.34 2.28 17.52
CA ILE A 10 -4.47 3.36 16.54
C ILE A 10 -5.51 4.39 17.00
N LYS A 11 -6.65 3.93 17.52
CA LYS A 11 -7.69 4.81 18.08
C LYS A 11 -7.15 5.70 19.20
N LYS A 12 -6.33 5.16 20.11
CA LYS A 12 -5.69 5.93 21.18
C LYS A 12 -4.72 6.98 20.66
N VAL A 13 -3.97 6.68 19.59
CA VAL A 13 -3.05 7.64 18.95
C VAL A 13 -3.84 8.77 18.28
N LEU A 14 -4.83 8.42 17.45
CA LEU A 14 -5.65 9.41 16.75
C LEU A 14 -6.44 10.30 17.70
N SER A 15 -6.88 9.78 18.85
CA SER A 15 -7.60 10.58 19.85
C SER A 15 -6.74 11.65 20.52
N GLN A 16 -5.41 11.61 20.38
CA GLN A 16 -4.53 12.68 20.89
C GLN A 16 -4.44 13.88 19.94
N ILE A 17 -4.96 13.75 18.70
CA ILE A 17 -4.90 14.81 17.69
C ILE A 17 -6.10 15.75 17.89
N SER A 18 -5.85 16.88 18.56
CA SER A 18 -6.88 17.83 19.03
C SER A 18 -7.79 18.41 17.94
N ASN A 19 -7.32 18.50 16.69
CA ASN A 19 -8.07 19.07 15.55
C ASN A 19 -8.40 18.04 14.45
N PHE A 20 -8.33 16.74 14.75
CA PHE A 20 -8.56 15.71 13.73
C PHE A 20 -9.96 15.82 13.11
N ASN A 21 -10.97 16.14 13.93
CA ASN A 21 -12.36 16.26 13.50
C ASN A 21 -12.69 17.53 12.71
N SER A 22 -11.82 18.54 12.74
CA SER A 22 -12.05 19.86 12.12
C SER A 22 -11.11 20.17 10.95
N THR A 23 -10.23 19.23 10.59
CA THR A 23 -9.22 19.40 9.55
C THR A 23 -9.57 18.56 8.32
N ASN A 24 -9.44 19.14 7.13
CA ASN A 24 -9.46 18.36 5.89
C ASN A 24 -8.09 17.70 5.68
N PHE A 25 -8.07 16.40 5.43
CA PHE A 25 -6.83 15.64 5.25
C PHE A 25 -6.95 14.61 4.13
N PHE A 26 -5.80 14.20 3.64
CA PHE A 26 -5.64 12.95 2.90
C PHE A 26 -4.97 11.93 3.80
N MET A 27 -5.35 10.66 3.66
CA MET A 27 -4.68 9.56 4.33
C MET A 27 -3.73 8.87 3.38
N CYS A 28 -2.44 8.95 3.71
CA CYS A 28 -1.35 8.32 2.99
C CYS A 28 -0.69 7.31 3.93
N ASN A 29 -1.27 6.11 4.01
CA ASN A 29 -0.79 5.03 4.87
C ASN A 29 -0.65 3.75 4.06
N ASP A 30 0.11 2.79 4.59
CA ASP A 30 0.06 1.44 4.06
C ASP A 30 -1.36 0.83 4.18
N LEU A 31 -1.59 -0.28 3.49
CA LEU A 31 -2.92 -0.91 3.43
C LEU A 31 -3.37 -1.53 4.75
N LYS A 32 -2.46 -1.92 5.62
CA LYS A 32 -2.78 -2.50 6.92
C LYS A 32 -3.25 -1.40 7.87
N ALA A 33 -2.49 -0.32 7.99
CA ALA A 33 -2.87 0.87 8.76
C ALA A 33 -4.20 1.44 8.24
N THR A 34 -4.37 1.54 6.92
CA THR A 34 -5.62 1.94 6.27
C THR A 34 -6.80 1.05 6.69
N SER A 35 -6.65 -0.27 6.62
CA SER A 35 -7.72 -1.21 7.00
C SER A 35 -8.10 -1.06 8.47
N LEU A 36 -7.12 -0.87 9.36
CA LEU A 36 -7.37 -0.65 10.78
C LEU A 36 -8.08 0.68 11.04
N ILE A 37 -7.66 1.77 10.40
CA ILE A 37 -8.32 3.08 10.55
C ILE A 37 -9.77 3.03 10.09
N LEU A 38 -10.05 2.32 9.00
CA LEU A 38 -11.42 2.15 8.51
C LEU A 38 -12.23 1.10 9.29
N GLY A 39 -11.60 0.28 10.12
CA GLY A 39 -12.28 -0.81 10.81
C GLY A 39 -12.68 -1.99 9.91
N ILE A 40 -11.94 -2.21 8.84
CA ILE A 40 -12.14 -3.32 7.89
C ILE A 40 -11.10 -4.42 8.19
N GLN A 41 -11.45 -5.67 7.89
CA GLN A 41 -10.47 -6.76 7.92
C GLN A 41 -9.32 -6.53 6.92
N ASN A 42 -8.21 -7.25 7.14
CA ASN A 42 -6.99 -7.09 6.37
C ASN A 42 -7.12 -7.57 4.91
N ALA A 43 -6.03 -7.44 4.15
CA ALA A 43 -5.97 -7.76 2.73
C ALA A 43 -6.27 -9.24 2.36
N SER A 44 -6.34 -10.16 3.33
CA SER A 44 -6.75 -11.57 3.09
C SER A 44 -8.25 -11.81 3.28
N ALA A 45 -9.03 -10.77 3.59
CA ALA A 45 -10.48 -10.86 3.74
C ALA A 45 -11.20 -10.99 2.39
N THR A 46 -12.46 -11.44 2.43
CA THR A 46 -13.29 -11.60 1.23
C THR A 46 -13.59 -10.27 0.52
N TYR A 47 -13.70 -9.17 1.27
CA TYR A 47 -13.82 -7.82 0.69
C TYR A 47 -12.60 -6.97 1.09
N PRO A 48 -11.44 -7.20 0.47
CA PRO A 48 -10.15 -6.71 0.98
C PRO A 48 -9.87 -5.26 0.64
N CYS A 49 -10.59 -4.65 -0.32
CA CYS A 49 -10.33 -3.28 -0.74
C CYS A 49 -10.92 -2.26 0.24
N PRO A 50 -10.12 -1.28 0.70
CA PRO A 50 -10.62 -0.21 1.57
C PRO A 50 -11.49 0.82 0.84
N MET A 51 -11.36 0.94 -0.48
CA MET A 51 -12.04 1.97 -1.28
C MET A 51 -13.35 1.48 -1.91
N CYS A 52 -13.48 0.17 -2.17
CA CYS A 52 -14.67 -0.42 -2.80
C CYS A 52 -15.03 -1.81 -2.25
N GLU A 53 -16.20 -2.28 -2.62
CA GLU A 53 -16.74 -3.60 -2.23
C GLU A 53 -16.39 -4.69 -3.26
N VAL A 54 -15.14 -4.71 -3.72
CA VAL A 54 -14.66 -5.83 -4.56
C VAL A 54 -14.74 -7.14 -3.77
N TYR A 55 -15.45 -8.10 -4.34
CA TYR A 55 -15.53 -9.46 -3.83
C TYR A 55 -14.35 -10.27 -4.34
N ASP A 56 -13.66 -10.94 -3.42
CA ASP A 56 -12.69 -12.02 -3.62
C ASP A 56 -11.74 -11.82 -4.81
N LEU A 57 -10.54 -11.33 -4.51
CA LEU A 57 -9.50 -11.15 -5.51
C LEU A 57 -8.84 -12.50 -5.84
N GLY A 58 -8.38 -12.66 -7.08
CA GLY A 58 -7.80 -13.93 -7.51
C GLY A 58 -7.59 -14.01 -9.02
N VAL A 59 -7.45 -15.24 -9.54
CA VAL A 59 -7.23 -15.51 -10.97
C VAL A 59 -8.47 -15.18 -11.80
N SER A 60 -9.67 -15.34 -11.23
CA SER A 60 -10.95 -15.06 -11.90
C SER A 60 -11.42 -13.61 -11.77
N HIS A 61 -10.58 -12.71 -11.25
CA HIS A 61 -10.97 -11.31 -11.07
C HIS A 61 -11.19 -10.64 -12.43
N ASN A 62 -12.34 -10.00 -12.61
CA ASN A 62 -12.64 -9.20 -13.80
C ASN A 62 -12.39 -7.70 -13.48
N PRO A 63 -11.34 -7.08 -14.04
CA PRO A 63 -10.97 -5.70 -13.72
C PRO A 63 -11.93 -4.66 -14.30
N TYR A 64 -12.84 -5.06 -15.19
CA TYR A 64 -13.82 -4.17 -15.81
C TYR A 64 -15.14 -4.09 -15.04
N LEU A 65 -15.28 -4.87 -13.95
CA LEU A 65 -16.44 -4.77 -13.08
C LEU A 65 -16.38 -3.50 -12.24
N VAL A 66 -17.44 -2.71 -12.32
CA VAL A 66 -17.60 -1.53 -11.46
C VAL A 66 -18.06 -1.99 -10.09
N HIS A 67 -17.27 -1.68 -9.06
CA HIS A 67 -17.58 -1.99 -7.67
C HIS A 67 -18.20 -0.81 -6.94
N THR A 68 -19.16 -1.09 -6.06
CA THR A 68 -19.72 -0.12 -5.12
C THR A 68 -18.59 0.54 -4.34
N GLN A 69 -18.56 1.87 -4.34
CA GLN A 69 -17.58 2.63 -3.57
C GLN A 69 -17.99 2.66 -2.10
N ARG A 70 -17.03 2.48 -1.21
CA ARG A 70 -17.27 2.58 0.23
C ARG A 70 -17.38 4.06 0.64
N THR A 71 -18.20 4.33 1.65
CA THR A 71 -18.26 5.61 2.34
C THR A 71 -18.03 5.40 3.84
N ILE A 72 -17.82 6.49 4.59
CA ILE A 72 -17.75 6.41 6.07
C ILE A 72 -19.04 5.79 6.62
N SER A 73 -20.19 6.21 6.10
CA SER A 73 -21.51 5.72 6.50
C SER A 73 -21.73 4.25 6.16
N SER A 74 -21.34 3.79 4.95
CA SER A 74 -21.53 2.38 4.57
C SER A 74 -20.69 1.45 5.43
N ILE A 75 -19.43 1.83 5.72
CA ILE A 75 -18.56 1.07 6.62
C ILE A 75 -19.12 1.06 8.05
N GLY A 76 -19.52 2.22 8.58
CA GLY A 76 -20.07 2.34 9.93
C GLY A 76 -21.36 1.53 10.12
N LYS A 77 -22.24 1.54 9.12
CA LYS A 77 -23.47 0.72 9.11
C LYS A 77 -23.13 -0.77 9.14
N ASN A 78 -22.29 -1.24 8.21
CA ASN A 78 -21.92 -2.66 8.13
C ASN A 78 -21.21 -3.14 9.42
N ALA A 79 -20.34 -2.33 10.01
CA ALA A 79 -19.68 -2.65 11.27
C ALA A 79 -20.67 -2.69 12.45
N THR A 80 -21.69 -1.82 12.46
CA THR A 80 -22.77 -1.84 13.45
C THR A 80 -23.60 -3.11 13.32
N ASP A 81 -24.01 -3.44 12.10
CA ASP A 81 -24.80 -4.64 11.80
C ASP A 81 -24.02 -5.92 12.18
N PHE A 82 -22.70 -5.96 11.89
CA PHE A 82 -21.82 -7.04 12.32
C PHE A 82 -21.83 -7.22 13.85
N LYS A 83 -21.68 -6.12 14.61
CA LYS A 83 -21.67 -6.16 16.09
C LYS A 83 -23.02 -6.55 16.68
N ILE A 84 -24.12 -6.03 16.13
CA ILE A 84 -25.49 -6.36 16.58
C ILE A 84 -25.81 -7.83 16.31
N SER A 85 -25.37 -8.37 15.18
CA SER A 85 -25.61 -9.78 14.81
C SER A 85 -24.88 -10.78 15.71
N ASN A 86 -23.93 -10.33 16.54
CA ASN A 86 -23.04 -11.17 17.34
C ASN A 86 -22.31 -12.25 16.51
N SER A 87 -22.04 -11.93 15.24
CA SER A 87 -21.35 -12.82 14.30
C SER A 87 -19.89 -13.02 14.68
N ARG A 88 -19.31 -14.17 14.32
CA ARG A 88 -17.87 -14.39 14.47
C ARG A 88 -17.10 -13.59 13.43
N ARG A 89 -15.85 -13.28 13.72
CA ARG A 89 -14.97 -12.54 12.79
C ARG A 89 -14.84 -13.21 11.41
N SER A 90 -14.93 -14.54 11.32
CA SER A 90 -14.93 -15.28 10.05
C SER A 90 -16.20 -15.07 9.20
N GLU A 91 -17.27 -14.57 9.81
CA GLU A 91 -18.57 -14.28 9.17
C GLU A 91 -18.69 -12.81 8.75
N ALA A 92 -17.67 -11.99 9.01
CA ALA A 92 -17.64 -10.57 8.63
C ALA A 92 -17.77 -10.34 7.12
N LYS A 93 -17.53 -11.34 6.28
CA LYS A 93 -17.83 -11.29 4.83
C LYS A 93 -19.30 -10.97 4.53
N ASN A 94 -20.22 -11.33 5.41
CA ASN A 94 -21.65 -11.00 5.28
C ASN A 94 -21.93 -9.50 5.51
N PHE A 95 -20.93 -8.77 6.01
CA PHE A 95 -20.96 -7.34 6.32
C PHE A 95 -19.80 -6.63 5.60
N PHE A 96 -19.47 -7.08 4.38
CA PHE A 96 -18.41 -6.50 3.54
C PHE A 96 -17.06 -6.37 4.25
N SER A 97 -16.75 -7.32 5.13
CA SER A 97 -15.55 -7.36 5.96
C SER A 97 -15.37 -6.17 6.91
N CYS A 98 -16.41 -5.39 7.18
CA CYS A 98 -16.42 -4.34 8.19
C CYS A 98 -16.62 -4.95 9.58
N VAL A 99 -15.72 -4.65 10.52
CA VAL A 99 -15.72 -5.26 11.86
C VAL A 99 -15.64 -4.23 12.99
N GLU A 100 -15.11 -3.03 12.70
CA GLU A 100 -15.03 -1.92 13.63
C GLU A 100 -15.58 -0.64 12.98
N LEU A 101 -15.93 0.35 13.80
CA LEU A 101 -16.37 1.64 13.29
C LEU A 101 -15.17 2.37 12.66
N PRO A 102 -15.36 3.15 11.59
CA PRO A 102 -14.28 3.95 11.03
C PRO A 102 -13.81 4.98 12.07
N LEU A 103 -12.50 5.14 12.20
CA LEU A 103 -11.86 6.12 13.09
C LEU A 103 -11.71 7.50 12.45
N ILE A 104 -12.03 7.63 11.16
CA ILE A 104 -11.96 8.89 10.43
C ILE A 104 -13.20 9.75 10.68
N PRO A 105 -13.02 11.03 11.01
CA PRO A 105 -14.11 12.00 11.05
C PRO A 105 -14.42 12.49 9.63
N GLY A 106 -15.57 13.16 9.49
CA GLY A 106 -15.92 13.89 8.28
C GLY A 106 -17.34 13.60 7.79
N ASN A 107 -17.59 13.98 6.55
CA ASN A 107 -18.88 13.77 5.91
C ASN A 107 -19.19 12.26 5.81
N PRO A 108 -20.31 11.75 6.37
CA PRO A 108 -20.67 10.34 6.31
C PRO A 108 -20.69 9.77 4.88
N ASP A 109 -21.05 10.58 3.89
CA ASP A 109 -21.26 10.11 2.51
C ASP A 109 -20.03 10.33 1.61
N ILE A 110 -18.92 10.81 2.18
CA ILE A 110 -17.68 10.92 1.43
C ILE A 110 -17.21 9.53 1.00
N LYS A 111 -16.82 9.42 -0.27
CA LYS A 111 -16.22 8.20 -0.79
C LYS A 111 -14.86 8.02 -0.16
N ILE A 112 -14.53 6.80 0.26
CA ILE A 112 -13.21 6.52 0.84
C ILE A 112 -12.09 6.79 -0.17
N SER A 113 -12.34 6.58 -1.47
CA SER A 113 -11.41 6.95 -2.56
C SER A 113 -11.15 8.45 -2.70
N ASP A 114 -11.93 9.31 -2.02
CA ASP A 114 -11.72 10.76 -1.99
C ASP A 114 -10.86 11.23 -0.81
N ILE A 115 -10.58 10.34 0.15
CA ILE A 115 -9.75 10.64 1.34
C ILE A 115 -8.46 9.81 1.32
N ILE A 116 -8.54 8.57 0.88
CA ILE A 116 -7.42 7.64 0.89
C ILE A 116 -6.68 7.69 -0.43
N VAL A 117 -5.38 7.91 -0.31
CA VAL A 117 -4.47 7.95 -1.43
C VAL A 117 -3.99 6.53 -1.72
N PRO A 118 -4.03 6.06 -2.99
CA PRO A 118 -3.36 4.82 -3.36
C PRO A 118 -1.89 4.85 -2.92
N PRO A 119 -1.42 3.92 -2.06
CA PRO A 119 -0.08 3.96 -1.49
C PRO A 119 0.95 3.52 -2.54
N GLU A 120 1.43 4.49 -3.32
CA GLU A 120 2.22 4.27 -4.54
C GLU A 120 3.48 3.41 -4.31
N LEU A 121 4.18 3.60 -3.18
CA LEU A 121 5.39 2.88 -2.86
C LEU A 121 5.05 1.41 -2.58
N HIS A 122 4.06 1.16 -1.73
CA HIS A 122 3.62 -0.20 -1.43
C HIS A 122 2.96 -0.88 -2.62
N ILE A 123 2.21 -0.16 -3.46
CA ILE A 123 1.67 -0.67 -4.73
C ILE A 123 2.82 -1.14 -5.62
N MET A 124 3.81 -0.28 -5.88
CA MET A 124 4.96 -0.62 -6.72
C MET A 124 5.67 -1.87 -6.21
N GLN A 125 6.00 -1.90 -4.91
CA GLN A 125 6.68 -3.03 -4.29
C GLN A 125 5.90 -4.34 -4.45
N GLY A 126 4.60 -4.33 -4.17
CA GLY A 126 3.80 -5.54 -4.24
C GLY A 126 3.51 -6.02 -5.65
N VAL A 127 3.29 -5.10 -6.61
CA VAL A 127 3.07 -5.47 -8.02
C VAL A 127 4.35 -6.05 -8.63
N VAL A 128 5.51 -5.39 -8.43
CA VAL A 128 6.82 -5.89 -8.89
C VAL A 128 7.14 -7.25 -8.27
N LYS A 129 6.97 -7.39 -6.96
CA LYS A 129 7.22 -8.67 -6.27
C LYS A 129 6.30 -9.76 -6.79
N HIS A 130 5.01 -9.50 -6.94
CA HIS A 130 4.05 -10.50 -7.40
C HIS A 130 4.36 -10.98 -8.83
N MET A 131 4.71 -10.06 -9.74
CA MET A 131 5.13 -10.44 -11.08
C MET A 131 6.43 -11.25 -11.06
N TYR A 132 7.43 -10.81 -10.28
CA TYR A 132 8.71 -11.50 -10.15
C TYR A 132 8.56 -12.90 -9.56
N ASP A 133 7.80 -13.05 -8.47
CA ASP A 133 7.57 -14.34 -7.82
C ASP A 133 6.88 -15.34 -8.76
N ASN A 134 5.91 -14.90 -9.57
CA ASN A 134 5.27 -15.78 -10.54
C ASN A 134 6.17 -16.10 -11.74
N MET A 135 6.96 -15.13 -12.20
CA MET A 135 7.99 -15.37 -13.22
C MET A 135 9.03 -16.41 -12.76
N CYS A 136 9.47 -16.35 -11.50
CA CYS A 136 10.40 -17.33 -10.91
C CYS A 136 9.85 -18.76 -10.89
N LYS A 137 8.52 -18.93 -10.81
CA LYS A 137 7.89 -20.26 -10.89
C LYS A 137 7.93 -20.83 -12.30
N GLU A 138 7.93 -19.97 -13.31
CA GLU A 138 7.96 -20.38 -14.72
C GLU A 138 9.40 -20.49 -15.26
N TRP A 139 10.34 -19.72 -14.71
CA TRP A 139 11.72 -19.68 -15.19
C TRP A 139 12.75 -19.52 -14.08
N SER A 140 13.61 -20.53 -13.95
CA SER A 140 14.69 -20.59 -12.95
C SER A 140 15.79 -19.54 -13.16
N GLY A 141 15.93 -18.99 -14.38
CA GLY A 141 16.90 -17.94 -14.70
C GLY A 141 16.48 -16.53 -14.24
N ALA A 142 15.29 -16.37 -13.65
CA ALA A 142 14.80 -15.06 -13.18
C ALA A 142 15.74 -14.37 -12.18
N THR A 143 16.49 -15.14 -11.38
CA THR A 143 17.48 -14.61 -10.42
C THR A 143 18.69 -13.96 -11.09
N GLU A 144 19.01 -14.36 -12.33
CA GLU A 144 20.08 -13.74 -13.12
C GLU A 144 19.77 -12.27 -13.41
N TRP A 145 18.49 -11.91 -13.56
CA TRP A 145 18.09 -10.53 -13.71
C TRP A 145 18.50 -9.67 -12.51
N LEU A 146 18.30 -10.16 -11.29
CA LEU A 146 18.72 -9.44 -10.08
C LEU A 146 20.24 -9.26 -10.02
N ASN A 147 20.99 -10.29 -10.41
CA ASN A 147 22.45 -10.23 -10.47
C ASN A 147 22.94 -9.16 -11.47
N LEU A 148 22.30 -9.04 -12.64
CA LEU A 148 22.60 -8.00 -13.65
C LEU A 148 22.32 -6.57 -13.18
N LEU A 149 21.53 -6.43 -12.12
CA LEU A 149 21.21 -5.16 -11.48
C LEU A 149 22.06 -4.91 -10.22
N GLY A 150 22.91 -5.86 -9.83
CA GLY A 150 23.65 -5.79 -8.57
C GLY A 150 22.71 -5.79 -7.35
N LEU A 151 21.54 -6.40 -7.48
CA LEU A 151 20.54 -6.46 -6.42
C LEU A 151 20.67 -7.76 -5.65
N GLU A 152 21.02 -7.67 -4.37
CA GLU A 152 20.90 -8.78 -3.45
C GLU A 152 19.54 -8.73 -2.75
N PRO A 153 18.66 -9.74 -2.89
CA PRO A 153 17.47 -9.83 -2.06
C PRO A 153 17.87 -9.84 -0.57
N GLN A 154 17.26 -8.98 0.26
CA GLN A 154 17.56 -9.01 1.69
C GLN A 154 17.22 -10.39 2.28
N LYS A 155 18.14 -10.93 3.10
CA LYS A 155 18.04 -12.22 3.81
C LYS A 155 17.00 -12.23 4.94
N TYR A 156 15.74 -11.86 4.68
CA TYR A 156 14.64 -12.19 5.57
C TYR A 156 13.66 -13.11 4.86
N HIS A 157 13.26 -14.19 5.54
CA HIS A 157 12.43 -15.27 5.03
C HIS A 157 11.27 -14.72 4.17
N SER A 158 11.25 -15.09 2.88
CA SER A 158 10.32 -14.66 1.80
C SER A 158 10.62 -13.37 0.99
N GLY A 159 11.72 -12.66 1.30
CA GLY A 159 12.39 -11.68 0.42
C GLY A 159 11.53 -10.53 -0.11
N THR A 160 11.43 -9.42 0.62
CA THR A 160 10.74 -8.20 0.16
C THR A 160 11.69 -7.31 -0.64
N PHE A 161 11.24 -6.78 -1.78
CA PHE A 161 11.98 -5.75 -2.51
C PHE A 161 11.76 -4.38 -1.88
N LEU A 162 12.85 -3.64 -1.65
CA LEU A 162 12.80 -2.23 -1.27
C LEU A 162 12.33 -1.37 -2.45
N GLY A 163 11.88 -0.13 -2.17
CA GLY A 163 11.41 0.79 -3.21
C GLY A 163 12.46 1.07 -4.29
N ASN A 164 13.72 1.29 -3.89
CA ASN A 164 14.85 1.48 -4.81
C ASN A 164 15.14 0.23 -5.66
N HIS A 165 14.98 -0.98 -5.12
CA HIS A 165 15.12 -2.22 -5.89
C HIS A 165 14.05 -2.30 -6.98
N CYS A 166 12.80 -2.01 -6.64
CA CYS A 166 11.69 -2.00 -7.59
C CYS A 166 11.88 -0.96 -8.69
N HIS A 167 12.32 0.25 -8.34
CA HIS A 167 12.68 1.27 -9.34
C HIS A 167 13.81 0.79 -10.26
N SER A 168 14.88 0.22 -9.71
CA SER A 168 15.99 -0.32 -10.50
C SER A 168 15.52 -1.39 -11.48
N MET A 169 14.66 -2.32 -11.04
CA MET A 169 14.06 -3.33 -11.91
C MET A 169 13.23 -2.70 -13.03
N LEU A 170 12.32 -1.79 -12.71
CA LEU A 170 11.45 -1.15 -13.70
C LEU A 170 12.18 -0.23 -14.68
N GLN A 171 13.31 0.35 -14.29
CA GLN A 171 14.17 1.16 -15.17
C GLN A 171 15.08 0.31 -16.07
N ASN A 172 15.22 -0.98 -15.79
CA ASN A 172 16.16 -1.87 -16.49
C ASN A 172 15.47 -3.14 -17.02
N VAL A 173 14.21 -3.03 -17.44
CA VAL A 173 13.45 -4.14 -18.04
C VAL A 173 14.12 -4.61 -19.35
N ASP A 174 14.84 -3.74 -20.06
CA ASP A 174 15.65 -4.13 -21.22
C ASP A 174 16.69 -5.21 -20.90
N LYS A 175 17.27 -5.19 -19.69
CA LYS A 175 18.21 -6.23 -19.26
C LYS A 175 17.49 -7.57 -19.09
N LEU A 176 16.30 -7.57 -18.49
CA LEU A 176 15.45 -8.76 -18.40
C LEU A 176 15.14 -9.30 -19.80
N ARG A 177 14.74 -8.42 -20.73
CA ARG A 177 14.41 -8.78 -22.12
C ARG A 177 15.53 -9.56 -22.81
N ARG A 178 16.79 -9.15 -22.61
CA ARG A 178 17.97 -9.77 -23.26
C ARG A 178 18.23 -11.19 -22.80
N ILE A 179 17.94 -11.51 -21.54
CA ILE A 179 18.18 -12.84 -20.97
C ILE A 179 16.92 -13.73 -20.97
N SER A 180 15.76 -13.16 -21.28
CA SER A 180 14.49 -13.87 -21.21
C SER A 180 14.31 -14.86 -22.37
N PRO A 181 13.97 -16.12 -22.11
CA PRO A 181 13.48 -17.03 -23.14
C PRO A 181 12.10 -16.58 -23.65
N LEU A 182 11.70 -17.07 -24.83
CA LEU A 182 10.47 -16.64 -25.53
C LEU A 182 9.21 -16.67 -24.64
N HIS A 183 9.05 -17.72 -23.82
CA HIS A 183 7.87 -17.88 -22.95
C HIS A 183 7.80 -16.86 -21.80
N ILE A 184 8.91 -16.18 -21.48
CA ILE A 184 8.98 -15.14 -20.42
C ILE A 184 8.73 -13.74 -20.97
N LEU A 185 8.75 -13.54 -22.30
CA LEU A 185 8.51 -12.21 -22.89
C LEU A 185 7.15 -11.60 -22.51
N LYS A 186 6.16 -12.42 -22.14
CA LYS A 186 4.90 -11.93 -21.56
C LYS A 186 5.13 -11.13 -20.27
N TYR A 187 5.95 -11.62 -19.34
CA TYR A 187 6.30 -10.91 -18.11
C TYR A 187 7.10 -9.63 -18.41
N VAL A 188 8.02 -9.69 -19.37
CA VAL A 188 8.78 -8.51 -19.82
C VAL A 188 7.84 -7.39 -20.27
N ALA A 189 6.83 -7.73 -21.09
CA ALA A 189 5.83 -6.76 -21.55
C ALA A 189 5.05 -6.15 -20.37
N VAL A 190 4.63 -6.96 -19.39
CA VAL A 190 3.91 -6.44 -18.22
C VAL A 190 4.79 -5.54 -17.35
N PHE A 191 6.06 -5.90 -17.12
CA PHE A 191 7.02 -5.04 -16.41
C PHE A 191 7.22 -3.71 -17.12
N ASP A 192 7.33 -3.70 -18.45
CA ASP A 192 7.45 -2.47 -19.24
C ASP A 192 6.20 -1.58 -19.12
N HIS A 193 5.01 -2.16 -19.25
CA HIS A 193 3.77 -1.41 -19.10
C HIS A 193 3.62 -0.86 -17.67
N PHE A 194 3.97 -1.64 -16.65
CA PHE A 194 3.94 -1.16 -15.28
C PHE A 194 4.96 -0.05 -15.02
N SER A 195 6.17 -0.15 -15.61
CA SER A 195 7.17 0.92 -15.56
C SER A 195 6.61 2.25 -16.11
N LYS A 196 5.86 2.19 -17.22
CA LYS A 196 5.18 3.36 -17.79
C LYS A 196 4.05 3.89 -16.91
N VAL A 197 3.28 3.02 -16.25
CA VAL A 197 2.28 3.43 -15.24
C VAL A 197 2.96 4.20 -14.10
N VAL A 198 4.02 3.65 -13.51
CA VAL A 198 4.78 4.31 -12.43
C VAL A 198 5.31 5.65 -12.91
N HIS A 199 5.92 5.71 -14.09
CA HIS A 199 6.50 6.93 -14.63
C HIS A 199 5.47 8.03 -14.95
N SER A 200 4.26 7.64 -15.31
CA SER A 200 3.18 8.56 -15.68
C SER A 200 2.33 9.04 -14.51
N THR A 201 2.30 8.30 -13.39
CA THR A 201 1.37 8.56 -12.28
C THR A 201 2.00 8.72 -10.90
N PHE A 202 3.15 8.08 -10.59
CA PHE A 202 3.73 8.03 -9.23
C PHE A 202 4.72 9.16 -8.96
N GLY A 203 4.98 10.02 -9.94
CA GLY A 203 5.82 11.21 -9.78
C GLY A 203 5.05 12.43 -9.28
N MET A 204 5.72 13.58 -9.26
CA MET A 204 5.10 14.89 -8.98
C MET A 204 4.30 15.45 -10.17
N THR A 205 4.51 14.89 -11.36
CA THR A 205 3.88 15.32 -12.61
C THR A 205 3.06 14.18 -13.18
N LEU A 206 1.77 14.43 -13.42
CA LEU A 206 0.89 13.51 -14.13
C LEU A 206 1.14 13.66 -15.62
N ARG A 207 1.52 12.57 -16.30
CA ARG A 207 1.83 12.61 -17.73
C ARG A 207 0.58 12.41 -18.57
N GLU A 208 0.54 13.04 -19.73
CA GLU A 208 -0.51 12.79 -20.72
C GLU A 208 -0.50 11.31 -21.16
N GLY A 209 -1.69 10.75 -21.43
CA GLY A 209 -1.84 9.34 -21.81
C GLY A 209 -1.69 8.33 -20.67
N TYR A 210 -1.63 8.77 -19.40
CA TYR A 210 -1.49 7.85 -18.25
C TYR A 210 -2.61 6.79 -18.19
N GLU A 211 -3.84 7.12 -18.58
CA GLU A 211 -4.96 6.17 -18.60
C GLU A 211 -4.73 5.06 -19.64
N ASP A 212 -4.14 5.39 -20.79
CA ASP A 212 -3.78 4.40 -21.81
C ASP A 212 -2.67 3.48 -21.31
N GLU A 213 -1.69 4.00 -20.55
CA GLU A 213 -0.65 3.17 -19.96
C GLU A 213 -1.21 2.22 -18.89
N ILE A 214 -2.18 2.67 -18.08
CA ILE A 214 -2.90 1.81 -17.13
C ILE A 214 -3.71 0.74 -17.89
N ASN A 215 -4.39 1.10 -18.98
CA ASN A 215 -5.15 0.15 -19.79
C ASN A 215 -4.25 -0.91 -20.44
N LYS A 216 -3.10 -0.50 -21.01
CA LYS A 216 -2.11 -1.44 -21.58
C LYS A 216 -1.55 -2.37 -20.52
N PHE A 217 -1.24 -1.85 -19.33
CA PHE A 217 -0.83 -2.67 -18.18
C PHE A 217 -1.94 -3.65 -17.78
N THR A 218 -3.19 -3.20 -17.70
CA THR A 218 -4.35 -4.02 -17.34
C THR A 218 -4.47 -5.22 -18.27
N VAL A 219 -4.52 -4.98 -19.59
CA VAL A 219 -4.63 -6.06 -20.59
C VAL A 219 -3.46 -7.03 -20.47
N ALA A 220 -2.22 -6.52 -20.49
CA ALA A 220 -1.04 -7.37 -20.45
C ALA A 220 -0.93 -8.17 -19.14
N PHE A 221 -1.32 -7.60 -17.99
CA PHE A 221 -1.34 -8.29 -16.71
C PHE A 221 -2.38 -9.42 -16.70
N MET A 222 -3.60 -9.17 -17.19
CA MET A 222 -4.64 -10.18 -17.23
C MET A 222 -4.26 -11.35 -18.15
N ASP A 223 -3.56 -11.08 -19.26
CA ASP A 223 -3.06 -12.10 -20.18
C ASP A 223 -2.00 -13.03 -19.56
N LEU A 224 -1.37 -12.64 -18.43
CA LEU A 224 -0.49 -13.55 -17.69
C LEU A 224 -1.26 -14.71 -17.04
N GLY A 225 -2.55 -14.55 -16.78
CA GLY A 225 -3.38 -15.56 -16.11
C GLY A 225 -3.00 -15.80 -14.64
N ILE A 226 -2.28 -14.87 -14.01
CA ILE A 226 -1.91 -14.95 -12.59
C ILE A 226 -2.95 -14.23 -11.72
N SER A 227 -2.93 -14.48 -10.41
CA SER A 227 -3.91 -13.87 -9.50
C SER A 227 -3.78 -12.34 -9.44
N VAL A 228 -4.91 -11.64 -9.38
CA VAL A 228 -4.94 -10.21 -9.05
C VAL A 228 -4.81 -10.08 -7.54
N THR A 229 -3.77 -9.39 -7.07
CA THR A 229 -3.62 -9.05 -5.64
C THR A 229 -4.32 -7.73 -5.34
N LEU A 230 -4.52 -7.40 -4.05
CA LEU A 230 -5.09 -6.11 -3.67
C LEU A 230 -4.32 -4.92 -4.27
N LYS A 231 -2.99 -4.97 -4.29
CA LYS A 231 -2.16 -3.91 -4.84
C LYS A 231 -2.29 -3.79 -6.35
N VAL A 232 -2.42 -4.92 -7.06
CA VAL A 232 -2.73 -4.91 -8.50
C VAL A 232 -4.11 -4.29 -8.71
N HIS A 233 -5.14 -4.76 -7.98
CA HIS A 233 -6.49 -4.21 -8.07
C HIS A 233 -6.53 -2.68 -7.88
N MET A 234 -5.73 -2.13 -6.95
CA MET A 234 -5.64 -0.67 -6.78
C MET A 234 -5.13 0.05 -8.02
N VAL A 235 -4.16 -0.52 -8.75
CA VAL A 235 -3.71 0.04 -10.03
C VAL A 235 -4.85 0.04 -11.04
N LEU A 236 -5.54 -1.10 -11.17
CA LEU A 236 -6.58 -1.31 -12.18
C LEU A 236 -7.84 -0.45 -11.92
N ALA A 237 -8.23 -0.29 -10.65
CA ALA A 237 -9.52 0.29 -10.27
C ALA A 237 -9.45 1.68 -9.63
N HIS A 238 -8.30 2.08 -9.06
CA HIS A 238 -8.25 3.26 -8.18
C HIS A 238 -7.20 4.31 -8.56
N VAL A 239 -6.10 3.93 -9.22
CA VAL A 239 -5.06 4.91 -9.64
C VAL A 239 -5.62 5.89 -10.67
N SER A 240 -6.26 5.43 -11.74
CA SER A 240 -6.80 6.35 -12.78
C SER A 240 -7.87 7.30 -12.21
N PRO A 241 -8.90 6.83 -11.48
CA PRO A 241 -9.90 7.71 -10.88
C PRO A 241 -9.30 8.73 -9.90
N PHE A 242 -8.31 8.34 -9.10
CA PHE A 242 -7.60 9.26 -8.22
C PHE A 242 -6.86 10.32 -9.02
N CYS A 243 -6.05 9.91 -10.00
CA CYS A 243 -5.26 10.84 -10.81
C CYS A 243 -6.10 11.83 -11.60
N ARG A 244 -7.26 11.39 -12.11
CA ARG A 244 -8.21 12.26 -12.80
C ARG A 244 -8.73 13.38 -11.90
N LYS A 245 -8.90 13.10 -10.61
CA LYS A 245 -9.49 14.03 -9.64
C LYS A 245 -8.45 14.91 -8.95
N PHE A 246 -7.31 14.34 -8.59
CA PHE A 246 -6.36 14.97 -7.67
C PHE A 246 -4.95 15.18 -8.26
N GLY A 247 -4.70 14.68 -9.48
CA GLY A 247 -3.40 14.76 -10.13
C GLY A 247 -2.44 13.62 -9.74
N ALA A 248 -1.15 13.88 -9.85
CA ALA A 248 -0.11 12.86 -9.66
C ALA A 248 -0.04 12.37 -8.20
N LEU A 249 0.25 11.08 -8.00
CA LEU A 249 0.31 10.46 -6.67
C LEU A 249 1.48 10.97 -5.82
N GLY A 250 2.57 11.44 -6.44
CA GLY A 250 3.78 11.86 -5.73
C GLY A 250 3.57 13.02 -4.74
N TRP A 251 2.57 13.88 -4.98
CA TRP A 251 2.18 14.94 -4.03
C TRP A 251 1.64 14.40 -2.70
N TYR A 252 1.23 13.14 -2.71
CA TYR A 252 0.58 12.44 -1.60
C TYR A 252 1.39 11.21 -1.16
N SER A 253 2.67 11.18 -1.49
CA SER A 253 3.53 10.02 -1.30
C SER A 253 3.75 9.67 0.18
N GLU A 254 3.68 8.38 0.49
CA GLU A 254 4.10 7.82 1.78
C GLU A 254 5.64 7.84 1.97
N GLN A 255 6.42 8.13 0.91
CA GLN A 255 7.88 8.17 0.97
C GLN A 255 8.41 9.25 1.92
N ALA A 256 7.70 10.37 2.08
CA ALA A 256 8.09 11.42 3.02
C ALA A 256 8.07 10.92 4.47
N THR A 257 7.00 10.20 4.83
CA THR A 257 6.84 9.58 6.16
C THR A 257 7.88 8.49 6.39
N GLU A 258 8.10 7.61 5.41
CA GLU A 258 9.14 6.56 5.50
C GLU A 258 10.55 7.14 5.65
N SER A 259 10.84 8.25 4.97
CA SER A 259 12.11 8.97 5.08
C SER A 259 12.27 9.58 6.47
N ALA A 260 11.22 10.22 7.01
CA ALA A 260 11.21 10.75 8.37
C ALA A 260 11.40 9.64 9.41
N HIS A 261 10.74 8.49 9.25
CA HIS A 261 10.93 7.33 10.12
C HIS A 261 12.37 6.80 10.09
N SER A 262 12.94 6.63 8.90
CA SER A 262 14.34 6.20 8.76
C SER A 262 15.30 7.21 9.39
N ASP A 263 15.06 8.50 9.22
CA ASP A 263 15.88 9.56 9.80
C ASP A 263 15.79 9.57 11.32
N PHE A 264 14.58 9.56 11.87
CA PHE A 264 14.36 9.48 13.31
C PHE A 264 15.07 8.27 13.92
N LYS A 265 14.92 7.09 13.31
CA LYS A 265 15.57 5.87 13.80
C LYS A 265 17.09 5.98 13.77
N LYS A 266 17.69 6.26 12.61
CA LYS A 266 19.14 6.22 12.44
C LYS A 266 19.83 7.40 13.08
N ASN A 267 19.35 8.61 12.80
CA ASN A 267 20.05 9.85 13.13
C ASN A 267 19.66 10.42 14.49
N THR A 268 18.56 9.98 15.09
CA THR A 268 18.14 10.41 16.42
C THR A 268 18.21 9.26 17.42
N TRP A 269 17.43 8.21 17.23
CA TRP A 269 17.25 7.14 18.21
C TRP A 269 18.53 6.33 18.45
N GLU A 270 19.16 5.87 17.36
CA GLU A 270 20.38 5.06 17.39
C GLU A 270 21.63 5.92 17.60
N LYS A 271 21.83 6.96 16.78
CA LYS A 271 23.02 7.82 16.82
C LYS A 271 23.25 8.50 18.16
N HIS A 272 22.20 8.95 18.84
CA HIS A 272 22.31 9.58 20.17
C HIS A 272 22.21 8.58 21.33
N ASN A 273 22.18 7.27 21.05
CA ASN A 273 22.08 6.21 22.05
C ASN A 273 20.90 6.38 23.02
N LEU A 274 19.78 6.87 22.50
CA LEU A 274 18.55 7.11 23.27
C LEU A 274 17.68 5.85 23.37
N GLN A 275 18.01 4.83 22.58
CA GLN A 275 17.30 3.57 22.59
C GLN A 275 17.27 2.89 23.97
N ARG A 276 16.07 2.55 24.44
CA ARG A 276 15.85 1.76 25.66
C ARG A 276 14.88 0.62 25.36
N PRO A 277 15.04 -0.55 25.99
CA PRO A 277 14.01 -1.59 25.96
C PRO A 277 12.70 -1.10 26.58
N ILE A 278 11.57 -1.61 26.11
CA ILE A 278 10.27 -1.37 26.78
C ILE A 278 10.35 -1.91 28.21
N GLY A 279 9.84 -1.14 29.16
CA GLY A 279 9.86 -1.47 30.59
C GLY A 279 11.11 -0.99 31.32
N HIS A 280 12.12 -0.48 30.61
CA HIS A 280 13.20 0.27 31.23
C HIS A 280 12.64 1.54 31.88
N LEU A 281 13.10 1.87 33.08
CA LEU A 281 12.62 3.04 33.85
C LEU A 281 12.71 4.34 33.03
N ASP A 282 13.82 4.53 32.32
CA ASP A 282 14.04 5.72 31.49
C ASP A 282 13.40 5.68 30.09
N TYR A 283 12.65 4.62 29.71
CA TYR A 283 12.16 4.46 28.34
C TYR A 283 11.37 5.69 27.86
N SER A 284 10.37 6.11 28.65
CA SER A 284 9.50 7.23 28.31
C SER A 284 10.28 8.55 28.23
N GLN A 285 11.21 8.77 29.15
CA GLN A 285 12.03 9.98 29.16
C GLN A 285 12.98 10.02 27.95
N MET A 286 13.61 8.90 27.61
CA MET A 286 14.50 8.83 26.45
C MET A 286 13.74 8.95 25.13
N LEU A 287 12.53 8.39 25.04
CA LEU A 287 11.67 8.58 23.87
C LEU A 287 11.27 10.05 23.71
N LEU A 288 10.85 10.72 24.79
CA LEU A 288 10.58 12.15 24.78
C LEU A 288 11.81 12.96 24.37
N ASN A 289 12.99 12.64 24.93
CA ASN A 289 14.24 13.29 24.55
C ASN A 289 14.56 13.09 23.07
N ALA A 290 14.31 11.90 22.52
CA ALA A 290 14.51 11.64 21.09
C ALA A 290 13.58 12.49 20.24
N VAL A 291 12.29 12.60 20.61
CA VAL A 291 11.35 13.49 19.91
C VAL A 291 11.82 14.94 19.98
N ILE A 292 12.27 15.43 21.14
CA ILE A 292 12.80 16.79 21.29
C ILE A 292 14.03 17.00 20.41
N VAL A 293 15.02 16.11 20.47
CA VAL A 293 16.27 16.20 19.70
C VAL A 293 15.99 16.19 18.20
N HIS A 294 15.12 15.31 17.73
CA HIS A 294 14.78 15.20 16.32
C HIS A 294 14.14 16.49 15.80
N ASN A 295 13.24 17.09 16.59
CA ASN A 295 12.56 18.33 16.21
C ASN A 295 13.42 19.59 16.44
N SER A 296 14.43 19.55 17.32
CA SER A 296 15.30 20.71 17.60
C SER A 296 16.50 20.83 16.66
N THR A 297 16.89 19.75 15.97
CA THR A 297 18.07 19.72 15.09
C THR A 297 17.77 20.07 13.63
N ARG A 298 16.51 20.43 13.32
CA ARG A 298 16.08 20.86 11.99
C ARG A 298 15.41 22.24 12.06
N VAL A 299 16.24 23.29 11.97
CA VAL A 299 15.92 24.61 11.41
C VAL A 299 16.97 24.89 10.34
#